data_AF-A0A131YBW0-F1
#
_entry.id   AF-A0A131YBW0-F1
#
_cell.length_a   1.000
_cell.length_b   1.000
_cell.length_c   1.000
_cell.angle_alpha   90.00
_cell.angle_beta   90.00
_cell.angle_gamma   90.00
#
_symmetry.space_group_name_H-M   'P 1'
#
loop_
_entity.id
_entity.type
_entity.pdbx_description
1 polymer ?
#
loop_
_entity_poly.entity_id
_entity_poly.type
_entity_poly.pdbx_seq_one_letter_code
_entity_poly.pdbx_strand_id
1 'polypeptide(L)'
;MACSSLKGVTFENWSKTFACKPEYFFEPKNQDELLEVLDFARQRGKKVRVVGAGFSPSDIACSPEVMISMLQLNKVLKVRWIRRLQR
;
A
#
# COMPACT_ATOMS: atom_id res chain seq x y z
N MET A 1 -12.88 -12.98 -3.13
CA MET A 1 -11.75 -12.07 -2.82
C MET A 1 -10.49 -12.80 -3.24
N ALA A 2 -9.87 -12.34 -4.32
CA ALA A 2 -8.63 -12.90 -4.85
C ALA A 2 -7.41 -12.49 -4.01
N CYS A 3 -7.44 -11.29 -3.40
CA CYS A 3 -6.42 -10.83 -2.47
C CYS A 3 -6.76 -11.25 -1.03
N SER A 4 -5.92 -12.07 -0.41
CA SER A 4 -6.05 -12.45 1.01
C SER A 4 -5.22 -11.54 1.90
N SER A 5 -5.75 -11.12 3.05
CA SER A 5 -4.96 -10.41 4.06
C SER A 5 -3.87 -11.32 4.65
N LEU A 6 -2.66 -10.79 4.76
CA LEU A 6 -1.60 -11.39 5.55
C LEU A 6 -1.93 -11.28 7.04
N LYS A 7 -1.57 -12.31 7.82
CA LYS A 7 -1.84 -12.38 9.26
C LYS A 7 -0.58 -12.06 10.05
N GLY A 8 -0.77 -11.36 11.18
CA GLY A 8 0.32 -11.12 12.14
C GLY A 8 1.42 -10.19 11.66
N VAL A 9 1.14 -9.37 10.63
CA VAL A 9 2.12 -8.41 10.09
C VAL A 9 2.35 -7.29 11.10
N THR A 10 3.62 -7.03 11.38
CA THR A 10 4.06 -5.80 12.05
C THR A 10 4.75 -4.94 11.01
N PHE A 11 4.23 -3.73 10.79
CA PHE A 11 4.91 -2.72 9.99
C PHE A 11 5.85 -1.93 10.88
N GLU A 12 7.07 -1.69 10.41
CA GLU A 12 8.05 -0.79 11.00
C GLU A 12 8.57 0.13 9.89
N ASN A 13 8.63 1.44 10.16
CA ASN A 13 9.17 2.38 9.18
C ASN A 13 10.70 2.28 9.10
N TRP A 14 11.27 2.85 8.04
CA TRP A 14 12.72 2.77 7.80
C TRP A 14 13.58 3.28 8.97
N SER A 15 13.16 4.34 9.66
CA SER A 15 13.88 4.91 10.79
C SER A 15 13.68 4.15 12.11
N LYS A 16 12.82 3.13 12.14
CA LYS A 16 12.48 2.32 13.33
C LYS A 16 11.92 3.15 14.50
N THR A 17 11.38 4.32 14.20
CA THR A 17 10.78 5.22 15.19
C THR A 17 9.29 4.95 15.37
N PHE A 18 8.65 4.38 14.34
CA PHE A 18 7.23 4.05 14.37
C PHE A 18 7.01 2.65 13.84
N ALA A 19 6.21 1.90 14.59
CA ALA A 19 5.73 0.59 14.20
C ALA A 19 4.23 0.48 14.50
N CYS A 20 3.52 -0.33 13.73
CA CYS A 20 2.12 -0.65 13.99
C CYS A 20 1.79 -2.06 13.56
N LYS A 21 0.72 -2.60 14.15
CA LYS A 21 0.20 -3.92 13.83
C LYS A 21 -1.24 -3.76 13.31
N PRO A 22 -1.45 -3.69 11.99
CA PRO A 22 -2.79 -3.57 11.43
C PRO A 22 -3.60 -4.86 11.64
N GLU A 23 -4.92 -4.71 11.76
CA GLU A 23 -5.87 -5.82 11.75
C GLU A 23 -5.82 -6.58 10.42
N TYR A 24 -5.69 -5.84 9.31
CA TYR A 24 -5.55 -6.38 7.97
C TYR A 24 -4.41 -5.74 7.19
N PHE A 25 -3.59 -6.57 6.56
CA PHE A 25 -2.50 -6.14 5.70
C PHE A 25 -2.62 -6.82 4.32
N PHE A 26 -2.78 -6.03 3.27
CA PHE A 26 -2.97 -6.53 1.91
C PHE A 26 -1.81 -6.17 1.00
N GLU A 27 -1.50 -7.05 0.05
CA GLU A 27 -0.48 -6.83 -0.99
C GLU A 27 -1.08 -7.10 -2.39
N PRO A 28 -1.98 -6.23 -2.87
CA PRO A 28 -2.63 -6.42 -4.16
C PRO A 28 -1.62 -6.34 -5.30
N LYS A 29 -1.73 -7.25 -6.27
CA LYS A 29 -0.81 -7.34 -7.42
C LYS A 29 -1.31 -6.64 -8.67
N ASN A 30 -2.60 -6.29 -8.69
CA ASN A 30 -3.26 -5.64 -9.82
C ASN A 30 -4.40 -4.74 -9.33
N GLN A 31 -4.98 -3.97 -10.25
CA GLN A 31 -6.03 -3.01 -9.94
C GLN A 31 -7.31 -3.69 -9.42
N ASP A 32 -7.66 -4.86 -9.93
CA ASP A 32 -8.89 -5.56 -9.53
C ASP A 32 -8.79 -6.03 -8.07
N GLU A 33 -7.65 -6.61 -7.69
CA GLU A 33 -7.36 -6.97 -6.29
C GLU A 33 -7.41 -5.76 -5.35
N LEU A 34 -6.88 -4.60 -5.78
CA LEU A 34 -6.94 -3.37 -4.99
C LEU A 34 -8.39 -2.91 -4.79
N LEU A 35 -9.22 -2.96 -5.84
CA LEU A 35 -10.64 -2.60 -5.76
C LEU A 35 -11.40 -3.51 -4.80
N GLU A 36 -11.14 -4.81 -4.83
CA GLU A 36 -11.74 -5.76 -3.89
C GLU A 36 -11.39 -5.45 -2.43
N VAL A 37 -10.13 -5.08 -2.16
CA VAL A 37 -9.68 -4.70 -0.81
C VAL A 37 -10.36 -3.40 -0.33
N LEU A 38 -10.52 -2.42 -1.23
CA LEU A 38 -11.22 -1.18 -0.90
C LEU A 38 -12.71 -1.42 -0.63
N ASP A 39 -13.36 -2.27 -1.42
CA ASP A 39 -14.75 -2.66 -1.20
C ASP A 39 -14.92 -3.43 0.11
N PHE A 40 -14.00 -4.34 0.42
CA PHE A 40 -13.95 -5.02 1.72
C PHE A 40 -13.90 -4.03 2.89
N ALA A 41 -12.99 -3.06 2.83
CA ALA A 41 -12.81 -2.07 3.88
C ALA A 41 -14.05 -1.17 4.01
N ARG A 42 -14.62 -0.74 2.87
CA ARG A 42 -15.85 0.06 2.80
C ARG A 42 -17.04 -0.66 3.42
N GLN A 43 -17.27 -1.92 3.05
CA GLN A 43 -18.37 -2.74 3.60
C GLN A 43 -18.26 -2.94 5.12
N ARG A 44 -17.03 -2.90 5.66
CA ARG A 44 -16.76 -3.05 7.10
C ARG A 44 -16.60 -1.71 7.83
N GLY A 45 -16.70 -0.58 7.14
CA GLY A 45 -16.50 0.74 7.73
C GLY A 45 -15.07 0.98 8.27
N LYS A 46 -14.07 0.29 7.72
CA LYS A 46 -12.67 0.38 8.18
C LYS A 46 -11.90 1.47 7.43
N LYS A 47 -11.02 2.17 8.13
CA LYS A 47 -10.08 3.14 7.57
C LYS A 47 -8.92 2.41 6.93
N VAL A 48 -8.55 2.90 5.74
CA VAL A 48 -7.46 2.38 4.93
C VAL A 48 -6.32 3.36 4.95
N ARG A 49 -5.10 2.86 5.18
CA ARG A 49 -3.87 3.56 4.81
C ARG A 49 -3.03 2.72 3.87
N VAL A 50 -2.27 3.40 3.03
CA VAL A 50 -1.36 2.76 2.08
C VAL A 50 0.08 2.96 2.52
N VAL A 51 0.94 2.00 2.21
CA VAL A 51 2.38 2.09 2.41
C VAL A 51 3.10 1.73 1.11
N GLY A 52 4.07 2.57 0.74
CA GLY A 52 5.05 2.25 -0.30
C GLY A 52 6.23 1.49 0.30
N ALA A 53 7.44 1.99 0.09
CA ALA A 53 8.67 1.40 0.65
C ALA A 53 8.89 1.67 2.16
N GLY A 54 8.01 2.43 2.82
CA GLY A 54 8.12 2.70 4.26
C GLY A 54 9.21 3.70 4.68
N PHE A 55 9.74 4.52 3.74
CA PHE A 55 10.84 5.45 4.02
C PHE A 55 10.46 6.69 4.84
N SER A 56 9.17 7.01 5.01
CA SER A 56 8.80 8.16 5.83
C SER A 56 9.22 7.94 7.29
N PRO A 57 9.92 8.89 7.92
CA PRO A 57 10.34 8.77 9.31
C PRO A 57 9.20 9.04 10.31
N SER A 58 7.99 9.29 9.82
CA SER A 58 6.77 9.55 10.60
C SER A 58 5.82 8.34 10.61
N ASP A 59 4.74 8.44 11.38
CA ASP A 59 3.66 7.46 11.48
C ASP A 59 2.63 7.53 10.33
N ILE A 60 2.90 8.31 9.27
CA ILE A 60 1.91 8.59 8.21
C ILE A 60 1.32 7.34 7.54
N ALA A 61 2.09 6.26 7.47
CA ALA A 61 1.67 4.97 6.91
C ALA A 61 0.96 4.07 7.92
N CYS A 62 1.16 4.29 9.23
CA CYS A 62 0.64 3.44 10.28
C CYS A 62 -0.89 3.50 10.33
N SER A 63 -1.52 2.33 10.42
CA SER A 63 -2.96 2.20 10.63
C SER A 63 -3.25 0.97 11.46
N PRO A 64 -4.11 1.06 12.49
CA PRO A 64 -4.52 -0.11 13.27
C PRO A 64 -5.53 -0.99 12.53
N GLU A 65 -6.22 -0.46 11.51
CA GLU A 65 -7.32 -1.17 10.83
C GLU A 65 -6.84 -1.86 9.56
N VAL A 66 -6.81 -1.15 8.43
CA VAL A 66 -6.35 -1.71 7.15
C VAL A 66 -5.10 -0.99 6.66
N MET A 67 -4.08 -1.77 6.31
CA MET A 67 -2.90 -1.34 5.59
C MET A 67 -2.79 -2.05 4.24
N ILE A 68 -2.37 -1.31 3.22
CA ILE A 68 -2.16 -1.84 1.86
C ILE A 68 -0.74 -1.53 1.39
N SER A 69 0.03 -2.56 1.08
CA SER A 69 1.33 -2.46 0.43
C SER A 69 1.15 -2.20 -1.06
N MET A 70 1.72 -1.10 -1.56
CA MET A 70 1.67 -0.75 -2.99
C MET A 70 2.85 -1.32 -3.78
N LEU A 71 3.73 -2.11 -3.15
CA LEU A 71 4.99 -2.58 -3.74
C LEU A 71 4.80 -3.47 -4.99
N GLN A 72 3.70 -4.22 -5.06
CA GLN A 72 3.39 -5.11 -6.17
C GLN A 72 2.67 -4.39 -7.33
N LEU A 73 2.15 -3.17 -7.11
CA LEU A 73 1.51 -2.34 -8.14
C LEU A 73 2.54 -1.46 -8.87
N ASN A 74 3.59 -2.09 -9.39
CA ASN A 74 4.78 -1.43 -9.92
C ASN A 74 4.92 -1.49 -11.46
N LYS A 75 3.87 -1.94 -12.16
CA LYS A 75 3.89 -2.05 -13.63
C LYS A 75 3.95 -0.67 -14.29
N VAL A 76 4.92 -0.47 -15.19
CA VAL A 76 4.99 0.72 -16.05
C VAL A 76 3.82 0.70 -17.02
N LEU A 77 2.91 1.69 -16.92
CA LEU A 77 1.69 1.74 -17.72
C LEU A 77 1.91 2.35 -19.12
N LYS A 78 2.72 3.41 -19.22
CA LYS A 78 2.98 4.11 -20.48
C LYS A 78 4.29 4.86 -20.40
N VAL A 79 5.13 4.73 -21.42
CA VAL A 79 6.34 5.54 -21.60
C VAL A 79 6.08 6.49 -22.78
N ARG A 80 6.30 7.80 -22.56
CA ARG A 80 6.33 8.80 -23.64
C ARG A 80 7.71 9.44 -23.67
N TRP A 81 8.39 9.31 -24.79
CA TRP A 81 9.68 9.97 -25.01
C TRP A 81 9.44 11.38 -25.55
N ILE A 82 9.90 12.39 -24.80
CA ILE A 82 10.10 13.73 -25.33
C ILE A 82 11.58 13.86 -25.67
N ARG A 83 11.87 14.20 -26.92
CA ARG A 83 13.21 14.64 -27.31
C ARG A 83 13.49 15.96 -26.61
N ARG A 84 14.39 15.97 -25.63
CA ARG A 84 15.01 17.22 -25.16
C ARG A 84 15.74 17.81 -26.36
N LEU A 85 15.29 18.98 -26.83
CA LEU A 85 16.12 19.82 -27.69
C LEU A 85 17.40 20.12 -26.89
N GLN A 86 18.51 19.48 -27.27
CA GLN A 86 19.82 19.96 -26.86
C GLN A 86 20.04 21.30 -27.55
N ARG A 87 20.18 22.35 -26.72
CA ARG A 87 20.86 23.57 -27.11
C ARG A 87 22.34 23.38 -26.83
#